data_AF-A0A3D2VM38-F1
#
_entry.id   AF-A0A3D2VM38-F1
#
_cell.length_a   1.000
_cell.length_b   1.000
_cell.length_c   1.000
_cell.angle_alpha   90.00
_cell.angle_beta   90.00
_cell.angle_gamma   90.00
#
_symmetry.space_group_name_H-M   'P 1'
#
loop_
_entity.id
_entity.type
_entity.pdbx_description
1 polymer ?
#
loop_
_entity_poly.entity_id
_entity_poly.type
_entity_poly.pdbx_seq_one_letter_code
_entity_poly.pdbx_strand_id
1 'polypeptide(L)' 'KGVTVAGKTGTAQQGNGRPPHAWFVSFAPATKPTVAVAVIVEDGGGATEISGGRLAAPIARAVMKAVLGR' A
#
# COMPACT_ATOMS: atom_id res chain seq x y z
N LYS A 1 -1.54 13.78 16.88
CA LYS A 1 -2.95 13.68 16.39
C LYS A 1 -2.96 12.70 15.22
N GLY A 2 -3.86 11.72 15.18
CA GLY A 2 -3.90 10.73 14.10
C GLY A 2 -4.47 11.28 12.79
N VAL A 3 -4.20 10.60 11.67
CA VAL A 3 -4.85 10.82 10.37
C VAL A 3 -5.62 9.57 9.98
N THR A 4 -6.90 9.72 9.68
CA THR A 4 -7.69 8.64 9.08
C THR A 4 -7.31 8.49 7.62
N VAL A 5 -6.88 7.29 7.25
CA VAL A 5 -6.49 6.93 5.88
C VAL A 5 -7.55 6.02 5.28
N ALA A 6 -8.02 6.36 4.08
CA ALA A 6 -8.83 5.44 3.28
C ALA A 6 -7.91 4.69 2.32
N GLY A 7 -8.09 3.39 2.16
CA GLY A 7 -7.26 2.60 1.26
C GLY A 7 -7.85 1.25 0.89
N LYS A 8 -7.32 0.69 -0.19
CA LYS A 8 -7.68 -0.62 -0.71
C LYS A 8 -6.42 -1.47 -0.92
N THR A 9 -6.48 -2.69 -0.40
CA THR A 9 -5.48 -3.73 -0.67
C THR A 9 -5.84 -4.52 -1.92
N GLY A 10 -4.81 -4.97 -2.63
CA GLY A 10 -4.89 -5.91 -3.74
C GLY A 10 -3.69 -6.86 -3.78
N THR A 11 -3.88 -7.96 -4.49
CA THR A 11 -2.82 -8.81 -5.01
C THR A 11 -3.04 -8.92 -6.52
N ALA A 12 -1.96 -8.94 -7.29
CA ALA A 12 -2.03 -9.06 -8.73
C ALA A 12 -1.19 -10.26 -9.18
N GLN A 13 -1.83 -11.28 -9.74
CA GLN A 13 -1.12 -12.36 -10.41
C GLN A 13 -0.36 -11.81 -11.63
N GLN A 14 0.75 -12.46 -11.96
CA GLN A 14 1.52 -12.16 -13.15
C GLN A 14 1.86 -13.45 -13.91
N GLY A 15 2.38 -13.29 -15.12
CA GLY A 15 2.71 -14.41 -16.00
C GLY A 15 3.83 -15.31 -15.48
N ASN A 16 4.00 -16.44 -16.15
CA ASN A 16 5.14 -17.35 -15.99
C ASN A 16 5.29 -17.98 -14.59
N GLY A 17 4.18 -18.13 -13.86
CA GLY A 17 4.18 -18.76 -12.52
C GLY A 17 4.95 -17.96 -11.47
N ARG A 18 5.27 -16.68 -11.74
CA ARG A 18 5.98 -15.82 -10.80
C ARG A 18 5.08 -15.44 -9.62
N PRO A 19 5.66 -15.15 -8.43
CA PRO A 19 4.88 -14.70 -7.28
C PRO A 19 4.04 -13.45 -7.59
N PRO A 20 2.81 -13.32 -7.08
CA PRO A 20 1.98 -12.14 -7.33
C PRO A 20 2.62 -10.85 -6.76
N HIS A 21 2.22 -9.71 -7.30
CA HIS A 21 2.55 -8.40 -6.72
C HIS A 21 1.60 -8.07 -5.57
N ALA A 22 2.10 -7.35 -4.56
CA ALA A 22 1.28 -6.81 -3.48
C ALA A 22 0.97 -5.32 -3.74
N TRP A 23 -0.31 -4.95 -3.66
CA TRP A 23 -0.78 -3.59 -3.95
C TRP A 23 -1.45 -2.94 -2.75
N PHE A 24 -1.17 -1.66 -2.54
CA PHE A 24 -1.98 -0.82 -1.67
C PHE A 24 -2.12 0.58 -2.25
N VAL A 25 -3.36 1.01 -2.46
CA VAL A 25 -3.69 2.37 -2.92
C VAL A 25 -4.47 3.06 -1.82
N SER A 26 -4.12 4.31 -1.52
CA SER A 26 -4.71 5.04 -0.41
C SER A 26 -4.69 6.55 -0.61
N PHE A 27 -5.56 7.25 0.12
CA PHE A 27 -5.56 8.70 0.21
C PHE A 27 -5.84 9.18 1.63
N ALA A 28 -5.34 10.38 1.95
CA ALA A 28 -5.47 10.95 3.28
C ALA A 28 -5.45 12.50 3.28
N PRO A 29 -6.10 13.14 4.27
CA PRO A 29 -7.11 12.59 5.18
C PRO A 29 -8.35 12.03 4.47
N ALA A 30 -9.00 11.01 5.02
CA ALA A 30 -10.11 10.30 4.36
C ALA A 30 -11.32 11.18 3.98
N THR A 31 -11.61 12.24 4.75
CA THR A 31 -12.78 13.11 4.52
C THR A 31 -12.47 14.36 3.69
N LYS A 32 -11.21 14.80 3.66
CA LYS A 32 -10.73 15.92 2.85
C LYS A 32 -9.32 15.59 2.33
N PRO A 33 -9.21 14.76 1.28
CA PRO A 33 -7.93 14.23 0.83
C PRO A 33 -7.00 15.32 0.32
N THR A 34 -5.71 15.21 0.64
CA THR A 34 -4.65 16.14 0.20
C THR A 34 -3.45 15.42 -0.40
N VAL A 35 -3.31 14.12 -0.12
CA VAL A 35 -2.29 13.24 -0.70
C VAL A 35 -2.92 11.89 -1.06
N ALA A 36 -2.48 11.31 -2.17
CA ALA A 36 -2.74 9.93 -2.55
C ALA A 36 -1.40 9.19 -2.73
N VAL A 37 -1.38 7.91 -2.36
CA VAL A 37 -0.20 7.04 -2.44
C VAL A 37 -0.62 5.69 -3.02
N ALA A 38 0.10 5.24 -4.04
CA ALA A 38 0.03 3.89 -4.57
C ALA A 38 1.37 3.18 -4.32
N VAL A 39 1.31 1.99 -3.75
CA VAL A 39 2.48 1.13 -3.52
C VAL A 39 2.27 -0.19 -4.22
N ILE A 40 3.27 -0.58 -5.00
CA ILE A 40 3.45 -1.94 -5.51
C ILE A 40 4.69 -2.54 -4.87
N VAL A 41 4.58 -3.79 -4.41
CA VAL A 41 5.74 -4.62 -4.08
C VAL A 41 5.78 -5.74 -5.11
N GLU A 42 6.73 -5.65 -6.03
CA GLU A 42 6.94 -6.65 -7.07
C GLU A 42 7.33 -8.00 -6.47
N ASP A 43 6.88 -9.08 -7.11
CA ASP A 43 7.08 -10.48 -6.69
C ASP A 43 6.84 -10.73 -5.18
N GLY A 44 5.96 -9.94 -4.56
CA GLY A 44 5.69 -9.99 -3.13
C GLY A 44 6.90 -9.71 -2.24
N GLY A 45 7.96 -9.12 -2.78
CA GLY A 45 9.23 -8.91 -2.09
C GLY A 45 9.91 -10.22 -1.66
N GLY A 46 9.62 -11.33 -2.35
CA GLY A 46 10.12 -12.65 -1.98
C GLY A 46 9.45 -13.27 -0.74
N ALA A 47 8.35 -12.69 -0.25
CA ALA A 47 7.61 -13.24 0.88
C ALA A 47 6.83 -14.50 0.49
N THR A 48 6.67 -15.41 1.44
CA THR A 48 5.83 -16.61 1.28
C THR A 48 4.34 -16.25 1.25
N GLU A 49 3.91 -15.33 2.12
CA GLU A 49 2.52 -14.86 2.21
C GLU A 49 2.39 -13.44 1.65
N ILE A 50 1.75 -13.34 0.48
CA ILE A 50 1.69 -12.10 -0.29
C ILE A 50 0.30 -11.47 -0.15
N SER A 51 0.24 -10.32 0.52
CA SER A 51 -0.95 -9.47 0.50
C SER A 51 -0.59 -7.99 0.55
N GLY A 52 -1.37 -7.17 -0.15
CA GLY A 52 -1.23 -5.72 -0.14
C GLY A 52 -1.31 -5.12 1.26
N GLY A 53 -2.20 -5.63 2.11
CA GLY A 53 -2.35 -5.20 3.50
C GLY A 53 -1.11 -5.49 4.37
N ARG A 54 -0.44 -6.63 4.15
CA ARG A 54 0.75 -7.01 4.92
C ARG A 54 2.02 -6.34 4.42
N LEU A 55 2.20 -6.25 3.10
CA LEU A 55 3.46 -5.83 2.49
C LEU A 55 3.44 -4.36 2.04
N ALA A 56 2.39 -3.94 1.34
CA ALA A 56 2.32 -2.61 0.71
C ALA A 56 1.74 -1.53 1.63
N ALA A 57 0.77 -1.86 2.50
CA ALA A 57 0.13 -0.88 3.38
C ALA A 57 1.08 -0.26 4.43
N PRO A 58 2.03 -0.99 5.05
CA PRO A 58 3.01 -0.39 5.95
C PRO A 58 3.92 0.63 5.26
N ILE A 59 4.28 0.38 3.99
CA ILE A 59 5.06 1.31 3.16
C ILE A 59 4.24 2.57 2.88
N ALA A 60 2.99 2.42 2.46
CA ALA A 60 2.09 3.55 2.22
C ALA A 60 1.90 4.40 3.50
N ARG A 61 1.80 3.76 4.67
CA ARG A 61 1.75 4.45 5.96
C ARG A 61 3.01 5.26 6.23
N ALA A 62 4.20 4.73 5.95
CA ALA A 62 5.46 5.45 6.14
C ALA A 62 5.53 6.70 5.24
N VAL A 63 5.16 6.56 3.97
CA VAL A 63 5.09 7.68 3.01
C VAL A 63 4.07 8.73 3.47
N MET A 64 2.86 8.32 3.86
CA MET A 64 1.83 9.25 4.32
C MET A 64 2.24 10.02 5.57
N LYS A 65 2.92 9.38 6.53
CA LYS A 65 3.46 10.06 7.71
C LYS A 65 4.47 11.14 7.32
N ALA A 66 5.38 10.81 6.39
CA ALA A 66 6.38 11.75 5.92
C ALA A 66 5.76 12.97 5.21
N VAL A 67 4.79 12.74 4.33
CA VAL A 67 4.15 13.82 3.55
C VAL A 67 3.23 14.68 4.40
N LEU A 68 2.50 14.08 5.34
CA LEU A 68 1.51 14.82 6.15
C LEU A 68 2.12 15.47 7.41
N GLY A 69 3.35 15.11 7.77
CA GLY A 69 4.05 15.60 8.96
C GLY A 69 3.41 15.16 10.28
N ARG A 70 2.84 13.94 10.35
CA ARG A 70 2.08 13.43 11.52
C ARG A 70 2.23 11.92 11.69
#